data_AF-A0A7C9VYH4-F1
#
_entry.id   AF-A0A7C9VYH4-F1
#
_cell.length_a   1.000
_cell.length_b   1.000
_cell.length_c   1.000
_cell.angle_alpha   90.00
_cell.angle_beta   90.00
_cell.angle_gamma   90.00
#
_symmetry.space_group_name_H-M   'P 1'
#
loop_
_entity.id
_entity.type
_entity.pdbx_description
1 polymer ?
#
loop_
_entity_poly.entity_id
_entity_poly.type
_entity_poly.pdbx_seq_one_letter_code
_entity_poly.pdbx_strand_id
1 'polypeptide(L)'
;MRAGVVTVLVALLFSSGCAARQNTAGSDGGADVMTVTVPPTSEPVPPTHVPPNGPCAVQVNLPEPATTPPSAAPASGHTPDVAPHNAENNRWKVRKGLSPEARQAGATAAEKIKQPLAALCGAGDFALDPTRKALADQGFAGATVRYVRTPVGMPEPAPGVFFVFEIGPTCVLGDLTPGSLRLFVDGHTGENSCIEPFSH
;
A
#
# COMPACT_ATOMS: atom_id res chain seq x y z
N MET A 1 -50.16 -14.90 1.81
CA MET A 1 -49.44 -15.45 2.98
C MET A 1 -49.30 -16.96 2.81
N ARG A 2 -48.13 -17.47 2.45
CA ARG A 2 -47.69 -18.86 2.69
C ARG A 2 -46.17 -18.87 2.80
N ALA A 3 -45.69 -19.17 4.00
CA ALA A 3 -44.29 -19.30 4.36
C ALA A 3 -43.76 -20.68 3.94
N GLY A 4 -42.54 -20.72 3.41
CA GLY A 4 -41.79 -21.95 3.18
C GLY A 4 -40.42 -21.80 3.84
N VAL A 5 -40.28 -22.36 5.03
CA VAL A 5 -39.01 -22.48 5.76
C VAL A 5 -38.26 -23.68 5.18
N VAL A 6 -37.04 -23.46 4.68
CA VAL A 6 -36.13 -24.55 4.29
C VAL A 6 -34.85 -24.39 5.09
N THR A 7 -34.71 -25.25 6.10
CA THR A 7 -33.50 -25.48 6.89
C THR A 7 -32.63 -26.49 6.14
N VAL A 8 -31.36 -26.19 5.88
CA VAL A 8 -30.38 -27.18 5.41
C VAL A 8 -29.08 -27.04 6.19
N LEU A 9 -28.59 -28.22 6.62
CA LEU A 9 -27.52 -28.51 7.55
C LEU A 9 -26.15 -27.92 7.20
N VAL A 10 -25.45 -27.54 8.27
CA VAL A 10 -23.99 -27.35 8.33
C VAL A 10 -23.31 -28.70 8.45
N ALA A 11 -22.34 -28.99 7.58
CA ALA A 11 -21.39 -30.09 7.75
C ALA A 11 -19.99 -29.50 7.94
N LEU A 12 -19.45 -29.61 9.16
CA LEU A 12 -18.06 -29.30 9.51
C LEU A 12 -17.22 -30.56 9.27
N LEU A 13 -16.22 -30.47 8.40
CA LEU A 13 -15.17 -31.48 8.26
C LEU A 13 -13.86 -30.94 8.84
N PHE A 14 -13.47 -31.53 9.97
CA PHE A 14 -12.14 -31.42 10.56
C PHE A 14 -11.19 -32.36 9.83
N SER A 15 -10.05 -31.85 9.37
CA SER A 15 -8.90 -32.68 9.03
C SER A 15 -7.64 -32.08 9.67
N SER A 16 -7.22 -32.74 10.73
CA SER A 16 -5.93 -32.65 11.40
C SER A 16 -4.82 -33.20 10.51
N GLY A 17 -3.65 -32.57 10.55
CA GLY A 17 -2.46 -33.04 9.83
C GLY A 17 -1.19 -32.42 10.40
N CYS A 18 -0.71 -32.98 11.52
CA CYS A 18 0.64 -32.76 12.02
C CYS A 18 1.64 -33.53 11.16
N ALA A 19 2.71 -32.89 10.70
CA ALA A 19 3.92 -33.59 10.27
C ALA A 19 5.15 -32.77 10.67
N ALA A 20 5.66 -33.06 11.88
CA ALA A 20 6.98 -32.64 12.30
C ALA A 20 8.02 -33.46 11.52
N ARG A 21 8.88 -32.80 10.74
CA ARG A 21 10.08 -33.42 10.17
C ARG A 21 11.19 -33.42 11.23
N GLN A 22 11.51 -34.61 11.74
CA GLN A 22 12.78 -34.88 12.40
C GLN A 22 13.85 -35.05 11.33
N ASN A 23 14.86 -34.18 11.33
CA ASN A 23 16.11 -34.41 10.61
C ASN A 23 17.14 -34.96 11.62
N THR A 24 17.45 -36.25 11.51
CA THR A 24 18.58 -36.90 12.19
C THR A 24 19.51 -37.52 11.15
N ALA A 25 20.72 -36.97 11.05
CA ALA A 25 21.96 -37.57 10.51
C ALA A 25 23.11 -36.79 11.19
N GLY A 26 24.01 -37.37 12.00
CA GLY A 26 25.01 -38.39 11.66
C GLY A 26 26.26 -37.68 11.11
N SER A 27 27.22 -37.24 11.95
CA SER A 27 28.44 -37.95 12.40
C SER A 27 29.72 -37.45 11.69
N ASP A 28 30.65 -36.98 12.52
CA ASP A 28 32.12 -36.97 12.47
C ASP A 28 32.88 -36.38 11.27
N GLY A 29 33.54 -35.25 11.52
CA GLY A 29 34.61 -34.72 10.66
C GLY A 29 35.06 -33.33 11.09
N GLY A 30 36.14 -33.26 11.87
CA GLY A 30 36.73 -32.02 12.35
C GLY A 30 37.19 -31.09 11.21
N ALA A 31 36.57 -29.93 11.15
CA ALA A 31 37.24 -28.68 10.82
C ALA A 31 36.63 -27.65 11.77
N ASP A 32 37.49 -26.96 12.51
CA ASP A 32 37.13 -25.86 13.42
C ASP A 32 36.65 -24.68 12.57
N VAL A 33 35.47 -24.85 11.96
CA VAL A 33 34.73 -23.77 11.34
C VAL A 33 34.13 -23.02 12.50
N MET A 34 34.71 -21.87 12.83
CA MET A 34 33.99 -20.88 13.62
C MET A 34 32.71 -20.55 12.86
N THR A 35 31.64 -21.26 13.19
CA THR A 35 30.27 -20.88 12.86
C THR A 35 30.06 -19.55 13.56
N VAL A 36 30.33 -18.46 12.84
CA VAL A 36 29.86 -17.14 13.22
C VAL A 36 28.35 -17.20 13.07
N THR A 37 27.68 -17.63 14.15
CA THR A 37 26.25 -17.48 14.29
C THR A 37 26.00 -15.98 14.40
N VAL A 38 25.83 -15.32 13.25
CA VAL A 38 25.26 -13.98 13.23
C VAL A 38 23.83 -14.17 13.75
N PRO A 39 23.49 -13.66 14.95
CA PRO A 39 22.10 -13.71 15.40
C PRO A 39 21.26 -13.02 14.32
N PRO A 40 20.07 -13.54 13.96
CA PRO A 40 19.21 -12.84 13.03
C PRO A 40 18.91 -11.47 13.64
N THR A 41 19.48 -10.42 13.05
CA THR A 41 19.11 -9.05 13.35
C THR A 41 17.64 -8.95 12.97
N SER A 42 16.77 -9.07 13.97
CA SER A 42 15.34 -8.95 13.79
C SER A 42 15.10 -7.50 13.43
N GLU A 43 14.79 -7.22 12.15
CA GLU A 43 14.39 -5.88 11.75
C GLU A 43 13.21 -5.44 12.63
N PRO A 44 13.22 -4.20 13.15
CA PRO A 44 12.11 -3.68 13.94
C PRO A 44 10.81 -3.77 13.13
N VAL A 45 9.82 -4.49 13.65
CA VAL A 45 8.51 -4.62 13.03
C VAL A 45 7.69 -3.36 13.33
N PRO A 46 7.06 -2.72 12.34
CA PRO A 46 6.22 -1.56 12.58
C PRO A 46 5.05 -1.86 13.53
N PRO A 47 4.67 -0.92 14.41
CA PRO A 47 3.52 -1.09 15.25
C PRO A 47 2.26 -1.21 14.39
N THR A 48 1.58 -2.35 14.52
CA THR A 48 0.36 -2.67 13.77
C THR A 48 -0.91 -2.19 14.46
N HIS A 49 -0.81 -1.74 15.70
CA HIS A 49 -1.92 -1.18 16.46
C HIS A 49 -1.48 0.08 17.19
N VAL A 50 -2.25 1.15 17.06
CA VAL A 50 -2.05 2.42 17.79
C VAL A 50 -3.41 2.92 18.26
N PRO A 51 -3.62 3.15 19.56
CA PRO A 51 -4.89 3.67 20.06
C PRO A 51 -5.32 4.95 19.33
N PRO A 52 -6.59 5.06 18.93
CA PRO A 52 -7.07 6.21 18.18
C PRO A 52 -7.04 7.49 19.04
N ASN A 53 -6.43 8.55 18.52
CA ASN A 53 -6.38 9.89 19.14
C ASN A 53 -7.40 10.84 18.50
N GLY A 54 -8.65 10.37 18.33
CA GLY A 54 -9.73 11.13 17.70
C GLY A 54 -10.29 10.48 16.43
N PRO A 55 -11.20 11.16 15.72
CA PRO A 55 -11.81 10.63 14.51
C PRO A 55 -10.77 10.48 13.39
N CYS A 56 -10.94 9.49 12.53
CA CYS A 56 -10.10 9.36 11.34
C CYS A 56 -10.37 10.48 10.34
N ALA A 57 -9.35 11.29 10.04
CA ALA A 57 -9.44 12.30 9.01
C ALA A 57 -9.29 11.67 7.62
N VAL A 58 -10.35 11.71 6.82
CA VAL A 58 -10.38 11.12 5.48
C VAL A 58 -10.21 12.20 4.42
N GLN A 59 -9.19 12.06 3.58
CA GLN A 59 -8.90 12.97 2.47
C GLN A 59 -8.87 12.19 1.16
N VAL A 60 -9.51 12.74 0.13
CA VAL A 60 -9.52 12.14 -1.21
C VAL A 60 -9.03 13.18 -2.20
N ASN A 61 -7.91 12.90 -2.84
CA ASN A 61 -7.26 13.79 -3.81
C ASN A 61 -7.52 13.26 -5.22
N LEU A 62 -8.32 13.99 -5.98
CA LEU A 62 -8.55 13.76 -7.40
C LEU A 62 -7.92 14.93 -8.18
N PRO A 63 -6.92 14.70 -9.04
CA PRO A 63 -6.34 15.73 -9.87
C PRO A 63 -7.41 16.28 -10.79
N GLU A 64 -7.49 17.60 -10.89
CA GLU A 64 -8.36 18.32 -11.83
C GLU A 64 -8.12 17.79 -13.27
N PRO A 65 -9.15 17.72 -14.15
CA PRO A 65 -8.92 17.24 -15.51
C PRO A 65 -7.86 18.14 -16.15
N ALA A 66 -6.88 17.55 -16.84
CA ALA A 66 -5.82 18.34 -17.46
C ALA A 66 -6.39 19.22 -18.57
N THR A 67 -6.73 20.46 -18.26
CA THR A 67 -7.08 21.50 -19.22
C THR A 67 -5.78 22.12 -19.73
N THR A 68 -5.22 21.54 -20.78
CA THR A 68 -4.07 22.08 -21.55
C THR A 68 -2.71 21.88 -20.85
N PRO A 69 -1.62 21.56 -21.59
CA PRO A 69 -0.28 21.57 -21.00
C PRO A 69 0.02 22.93 -20.39
N PRO A 70 0.71 23.00 -19.23
CA PRO A 70 1.18 24.28 -18.71
C PRO A 70 2.07 24.92 -19.78
N SER A 71 1.66 26.09 -20.26
CA SER A 71 2.54 26.97 -21.03
C SER A 71 3.73 27.31 -20.15
N ALA A 72 4.95 27.04 -20.62
CA ALA A 72 6.16 27.32 -19.89
C ALA A 72 6.19 28.81 -19.52
N ALA A 73 6.02 29.13 -18.24
CA ALA A 73 6.21 30.48 -17.74
C ALA A 73 7.70 30.85 -17.90
N PRO A 74 8.02 32.08 -18.37
CA PRO A 74 9.40 32.52 -18.41
C PRO A 74 9.95 32.59 -16.98
N ALA A 75 11.04 31.87 -16.73
CA ALA A 75 11.69 31.82 -15.43
C ALA A 75 12.18 33.22 -15.03
N SER A 76 11.57 33.82 -14.01
CA SER A 76 12.10 34.98 -13.31
C SER A 76 13.44 34.61 -12.70
N GLY A 77 14.48 35.33 -13.13
CA GLY A 77 15.88 34.95 -12.97
C GLY A 77 16.32 34.77 -11.53
N HIS A 78 16.39 33.51 -11.10
CA HIS A 78 17.41 32.88 -10.26
C HIS A 78 17.31 31.39 -10.59
N THR A 79 18.08 30.90 -11.56
CA THR A 79 18.12 29.46 -11.84
C THR A 79 18.80 28.78 -10.66
N PRO A 80 18.11 27.91 -9.90
CA PRO A 80 18.78 27.08 -8.90
C PRO A 80 19.93 26.33 -9.57
N ASP A 81 21.01 26.07 -8.85
CA ASP A 81 22.10 25.22 -9.33
C ASP A 81 21.59 23.77 -9.41
N VAL A 82 20.98 23.44 -10.55
CA VAL A 82 20.45 22.11 -10.84
C VAL A 82 21.36 21.43 -11.84
N ALA A 83 21.60 20.13 -11.63
CA ALA A 83 22.38 19.32 -12.54
C ALA A 83 21.86 19.45 -14.00
N PRO A 84 22.75 19.45 -15.01
CA PRO A 84 22.34 19.38 -16.41
C PRO A 84 21.34 18.23 -16.64
N HIS A 85 20.35 18.45 -17.50
CA HIS A 85 19.27 17.50 -17.81
C HIS A 85 18.35 17.12 -16.64
N ASN A 86 18.26 17.94 -15.59
CA ASN A 86 17.41 17.63 -14.44
C ASN A 86 15.93 17.41 -14.81
N ALA A 87 15.36 18.24 -15.69
CA ALA A 87 13.96 18.10 -16.07
C ALA A 87 13.70 16.79 -16.84
N GLU A 88 14.59 16.44 -17.76
CA GLU A 88 14.53 15.21 -18.55
C GLU A 88 14.71 13.98 -17.67
N ASN A 89 15.66 14.01 -16.74
CA ASN A 89 15.92 12.93 -15.79
C ASN A 89 14.78 12.72 -14.78
N ASN A 90 13.94 13.73 -14.56
CA ASN A 90 12.80 13.65 -13.65
C ASN A 90 11.46 13.48 -14.37
N ARG A 91 11.43 13.43 -15.71
CA ARG A 91 10.19 13.34 -16.49
C ARG A 91 9.37 12.08 -16.19
N TRP A 92 10.02 11.01 -15.72
CA TRP A 92 9.36 9.76 -15.32
C TRP A 92 8.47 9.93 -14.08
N LYS A 93 8.76 10.92 -13.22
CA LYS A 93 7.97 11.25 -12.02
C LYS A 93 6.65 11.91 -12.36
N VAL A 94 6.54 12.50 -13.55
CA VAL A 94 5.31 13.14 -14.01
C VAL A 94 4.31 12.04 -14.36
N ARG A 95 3.22 11.97 -13.60
CA ARG A 95 2.14 11.03 -13.85
C ARG A 95 1.35 11.44 -15.10
N LYS A 96 0.86 10.43 -15.81
CA LYS A 96 0.06 10.61 -17.02
C LYS A 96 -1.31 11.17 -16.66
N GLY A 97 -1.79 12.12 -17.43
CA GLY A 97 -3.15 12.63 -17.27
C GLY A 97 -4.20 11.54 -17.47
N LEU A 98 -5.28 11.61 -16.69
CA LEU A 98 -6.42 10.71 -16.82
C LEU A 98 -7.47 11.28 -17.78
N SER A 99 -8.10 10.39 -18.57
CA SER A 99 -9.35 10.75 -19.23
C SER A 99 -10.47 10.97 -18.20
N PRO A 100 -11.56 11.67 -18.54
CA PRO A 100 -12.70 11.83 -17.63
C PRO A 100 -13.26 10.50 -17.12
N GLU A 101 -13.36 9.49 -17.99
CA GLU A 101 -13.85 8.15 -17.65
C GLU A 101 -12.91 7.43 -16.69
N ALA A 102 -11.61 7.49 -16.96
CA ALA A 102 -10.57 6.89 -16.11
C ALA A 102 -10.55 7.54 -14.73
N ARG A 103 -10.68 8.87 -14.66
CA ARG A 103 -10.83 9.61 -13.42
C ARG A 103 -12.08 9.19 -12.64
N GLN A 104 -13.23 9.08 -13.32
CA GLN A 104 -14.48 8.68 -12.69
C GLN A 104 -14.41 7.24 -12.14
N ALA A 105 -13.73 6.33 -12.85
CA ALA A 105 -13.50 4.97 -12.37
C ALA A 105 -12.68 4.96 -11.07
N GLY A 106 -11.59 5.73 -11.02
CA GLY A 106 -10.78 5.89 -9.81
C GLY A 106 -11.54 6.53 -8.66
N ALA A 107 -12.33 7.57 -8.93
CA ALA A 107 -13.19 8.22 -7.93
C ALA A 107 -14.18 7.24 -7.30
N THR A 108 -14.82 6.43 -8.15
CA THR A 108 -15.78 5.41 -7.71
C THR A 108 -15.11 4.35 -6.85
N ALA A 109 -13.90 3.92 -7.20
CA ALA A 109 -13.14 2.98 -6.40
C ALA A 109 -12.68 3.56 -5.05
N ALA A 110 -12.20 4.81 -5.04
CA ALA A 110 -11.84 5.52 -3.82
C ALA A 110 -13.02 5.63 -2.85
N GLU A 111 -14.23 5.90 -3.35
CA GLU A 111 -15.43 5.97 -2.51
C GLU A 111 -15.80 4.61 -1.91
N LYS A 112 -15.64 3.51 -2.64
CA LYS A 112 -15.91 2.15 -2.13
C LYS A 112 -15.03 1.77 -0.94
N ILE A 113 -13.74 2.11 -0.99
CA ILE A 113 -12.77 1.71 0.05
C ILE A 113 -12.73 2.68 1.23
N LYS A 114 -13.31 3.88 1.08
CA LYS A 114 -13.26 4.96 2.06
C LYS A 114 -13.73 4.52 3.45
N GLN A 115 -14.94 3.98 3.54
CA GLN A 115 -15.54 3.59 4.82
C GLN A 115 -14.85 2.38 5.46
N PRO A 116 -14.59 1.27 4.73
CA PRO A 116 -13.85 0.14 5.29
C PRO A 116 -12.48 0.52 5.86
N LEU A 117 -11.71 1.35 5.15
CA LEU A 117 -10.38 1.76 5.61
C LEU A 117 -10.44 2.80 6.75
N ALA A 118 -11.43 3.70 6.74
CA ALA A 118 -11.67 4.62 7.86
C ALA A 118 -12.08 3.88 9.14
N ALA A 119 -12.74 2.73 9.02
CA ALA A 119 -13.06 1.88 10.16
C ALA A 119 -11.80 1.27 10.79
N LEU A 120 -10.84 0.79 9.98
CA LEU A 120 -9.54 0.32 10.47
C LEU A 120 -8.78 1.44 11.18
N CYS A 121 -8.74 2.63 10.55
CA CYS A 121 -8.16 3.84 11.14
C CYS A 121 -8.77 4.17 12.52
N GLY A 122 -10.10 4.16 12.62
CA GLY A 122 -10.82 4.44 13.87
C GLY A 122 -10.66 3.35 14.93
N ALA A 123 -10.39 2.11 14.52
CA ALA A 123 -10.04 1.01 15.42
C ALA A 123 -8.55 1.03 15.82
N GLY A 124 -7.74 1.89 15.19
CA GLY A 124 -6.30 1.91 15.40
C GLY A 124 -5.58 0.70 14.79
N ASP A 125 -6.16 0.05 13.78
CA ASP A 125 -5.59 -1.13 13.12
C ASP A 125 -4.83 -0.72 11.85
N PHE A 126 -3.51 -0.95 11.88
CA PHE A 126 -2.55 -0.61 10.84
C PHE A 126 -1.79 -1.86 10.37
N ALA A 127 -2.36 -3.05 10.53
CA ALA A 127 -1.79 -4.28 10.01
C ALA A 127 -2.06 -4.43 8.49
N LEU A 128 -1.16 -5.17 7.83
CA LEU A 128 -1.27 -5.45 6.40
C LEU A 128 -2.50 -6.30 6.06
N ASP A 129 -2.78 -7.34 6.85
CA ASP A 129 -3.83 -8.32 6.52
C ASP A 129 -5.25 -7.76 6.66
N PRO A 130 -5.62 -7.04 7.74
CA PRO A 130 -6.89 -6.32 7.81
C PRO A 130 -7.09 -5.35 6.64
N THR A 131 -6.03 -4.65 6.23
CA THR A 131 -6.08 -3.73 5.09
C THR A 131 -6.29 -4.47 3.77
N ARG A 132 -5.54 -5.54 3.52
CA ARG A 132 -5.73 -6.40 2.33
C ARG A 132 -7.15 -6.96 2.29
N LYS A 133 -7.67 -7.42 3.42
CA LYS A 133 -9.03 -7.92 3.53
C LYS A 133 -10.06 -6.83 3.21
N ALA A 134 -9.92 -5.64 3.81
CA ALA A 134 -10.82 -4.53 3.54
C ALA A 134 -10.85 -4.14 2.06
N LEU A 135 -9.71 -4.15 1.38
CA LEU A 135 -9.61 -3.91 -0.07
C LEU A 135 -10.22 -5.06 -0.89
N ALA A 136 -9.91 -6.31 -0.54
CA ALA A 136 -10.42 -7.49 -1.22
C ALA A 136 -11.95 -7.61 -1.13
N ASP A 137 -12.53 -7.29 0.03
CA ASP A 137 -13.98 -7.27 0.25
C ASP A 137 -14.69 -6.22 -0.65
N GLN A 138 -13.97 -5.22 -1.16
CA GLN A 138 -14.46 -4.24 -2.14
C GLN A 138 -14.14 -4.59 -3.59
N GLY A 139 -13.54 -5.77 -3.84
CA GLY A 139 -13.17 -6.25 -5.18
C GLY A 139 -11.73 -5.95 -5.59
N PHE A 140 -10.88 -5.46 -4.70
CA PHE A 140 -9.49 -5.06 -5.00
C PHE A 140 -8.47 -6.04 -4.40
N ALA A 141 -8.68 -7.35 -4.58
CA ALA A 141 -7.81 -8.40 -4.04
C ALA A 141 -6.37 -8.38 -4.59
N GLY A 142 -6.15 -7.76 -5.75
CA GLY A 142 -4.82 -7.57 -6.35
C GLY A 142 -4.05 -6.36 -5.80
N ALA A 143 -4.57 -5.65 -4.81
CA ALA A 143 -3.91 -4.48 -4.25
C ALA A 143 -2.56 -4.85 -3.61
N THR A 144 -1.54 -4.07 -3.92
CA THR A 144 -0.27 -4.12 -3.18
C THR A 144 -0.44 -3.37 -1.88
N VAL A 145 -0.09 -3.99 -0.75
CA VAL A 145 -0.15 -3.39 0.59
C VAL A 145 1.19 -3.61 1.29
N ARG A 146 1.79 -2.52 1.79
CA ARG A 146 3.09 -2.49 2.45
C ARG A 146 3.02 -1.57 3.66
N TYR A 147 3.94 -1.72 4.62
CA TYR A 147 4.06 -0.71 5.68
C TYR A 147 4.52 0.61 5.09
N VAL A 148 4.08 1.72 5.68
CA VAL A 148 4.60 3.05 5.30
C VAL A 148 6.11 3.08 5.54
N ARG A 149 6.84 3.78 4.66
CA ARG A 149 8.29 3.90 4.82
C ARG A 149 8.58 4.74 6.05
N THR A 150 9.47 4.22 6.90
CA THR A 150 9.98 4.98 8.04
C THR A 150 10.91 6.08 7.55
N PRO A 151 10.68 7.35 7.91
CA PRO A 151 11.58 8.44 7.54
C PRO A 151 13.02 8.16 8.01
N VAL A 152 14.00 8.56 7.20
CA VAL A 152 15.42 8.42 7.55
C VAL A 152 15.70 9.20 8.83
N GLY A 153 16.36 8.55 9.80
CA GLY A 153 16.71 9.15 11.09
C GLY A 153 15.68 8.94 12.20
N MET A 154 14.55 8.29 11.91
CA MET A 154 13.61 7.88 12.96
C MET A 154 14.06 6.55 13.61
N PRO A 155 14.11 6.47 14.95
CA PRO A 155 14.59 5.28 15.66
C PRO A 155 13.60 4.12 15.62
N GLU A 156 12.30 4.42 15.47
CA GLU A 156 11.23 3.44 15.45
C GLU A 156 10.50 3.46 14.11
N PRO A 157 10.01 2.31 13.62
CA PRO A 157 9.26 2.29 12.40
C PRO A 157 7.93 3.04 12.54
N ALA A 158 7.56 3.79 11.50
CA ALA A 158 6.31 4.52 11.49
C ALA A 158 5.11 3.54 11.39
N PRO A 159 4.07 3.67 12.25
CA PRO A 159 2.81 2.94 12.08
C PRO A 159 2.12 3.35 10.78
N GLY A 160 1.46 2.38 10.16
CA GLY A 160 0.61 2.62 9.00
C GLY A 160 0.93 1.74 7.82
N VAL A 161 0.03 1.80 6.84
CA VAL A 161 0.15 1.04 5.60
C VAL A 161 -0.03 1.95 4.39
N PHE A 162 0.80 1.70 3.38
CA PHE A 162 0.61 2.19 2.03
C PHE A 162 -0.04 1.09 1.19
N PHE A 163 -0.99 1.46 0.35
CA PHE A 163 -1.59 0.55 -0.60
C PHE A 163 -1.79 1.18 -1.98
N VAL A 164 -1.87 0.31 -2.98
CA VAL A 164 -2.08 0.72 -4.36
C VAL A 164 -2.71 -0.39 -5.19
N PHE A 165 -3.60 0.00 -6.11
CA PHE A 165 -4.17 -0.89 -7.12
C PHE A 165 -4.52 -0.13 -8.41
N GLU A 166 -4.72 -0.89 -9.47
CA GLU A 166 -4.92 -0.41 -10.83
C GLU A 166 -6.35 -0.67 -11.33
N ILE A 167 -6.89 0.29 -12.10
CA ILE A 167 -8.15 0.18 -12.83
C ILE A 167 -7.92 0.75 -14.23
N GLY A 168 -7.53 -0.11 -15.17
CA GLY A 168 -7.10 0.35 -16.50
C GLY A 168 -5.88 1.28 -16.38
N PRO A 169 -5.92 2.51 -16.91
CA PRO A 169 -4.81 3.47 -16.79
C PRO A 169 -4.78 4.23 -15.45
N THR A 170 -5.74 3.97 -14.56
CA THR A 170 -5.90 4.70 -13.29
C THR A 170 -5.25 3.95 -12.14
N CYS A 171 -4.44 4.66 -11.38
CA CYS A 171 -3.91 4.28 -10.09
C CYS A 171 -4.79 4.82 -8.97
N VAL A 172 -5.15 3.94 -8.03
CA VAL A 172 -5.68 4.36 -6.73
C VAL A 172 -4.62 4.04 -5.69
N LEU A 173 -4.07 5.07 -5.05
CA LEU A 173 -3.06 4.97 -4.01
C LEU A 173 -3.66 5.45 -2.70
N GLY A 174 -3.13 4.95 -1.58
CA GLY A 174 -3.46 5.55 -0.30
C GLY A 174 -2.50 5.21 0.82
N ASP A 175 -2.55 6.07 1.83
CA ASP A 175 -1.86 5.93 3.10
C ASP A 175 -2.92 5.84 4.21
N LEU A 176 -2.82 4.80 5.02
CA LEU A 176 -3.59 4.64 6.25
C LEU A 176 -2.62 4.73 7.43
N THR A 177 -2.65 5.84 8.15
CA THR A 177 -1.76 6.15 9.28
C THR A 177 -2.60 6.56 10.49
N PRO A 178 -2.03 6.63 11.71
CA PRO A 178 -2.77 7.06 12.89
C PRO A 178 -3.50 8.39 12.68
N GLY A 179 -4.83 8.34 12.79
CA GLY A 179 -5.71 9.50 12.64
C GLY A 179 -5.94 9.96 11.19
N SER A 180 -5.40 9.30 10.16
CA SER A 180 -5.58 9.73 8.78
C SER A 180 -5.70 8.60 7.76
N LEU A 181 -6.65 8.76 6.85
CA LEU A 181 -6.74 8.03 5.59
C LEU A 181 -6.62 9.03 4.44
N ARG A 182 -5.57 8.89 3.63
CA ARG A 182 -5.35 9.72 2.44
C ARG A 182 -5.47 8.84 1.20
N LEU A 183 -6.34 9.23 0.28
CA LEU A 183 -6.54 8.55 -0.99
C LEU A 183 -6.12 9.47 -2.13
N PHE A 184 -5.51 8.90 -3.16
CA PHE A 184 -5.09 9.57 -4.37
C PHE A 184 -5.58 8.77 -5.57
N VAL A 185 -6.16 9.47 -6.55
CA VAL A 185 -6.51 8.91 -7.84
C VAL A 185 -5.62 9.57 -8.87
N ASP A 186 -4.78 8.82 -9.58
CA ASP A 186 -3.86 9.41 -10.55
C ASP A 186 -3.62 8.46 -11.73
N GLY A 187 -2.90 8.90 -12.76
CA GLY A 187 -2.41 8.00 -13.79
C GLY A 187 -1.13 7.29 -13.40
N HIS A 188 -0.69 6.40 -14.29
CA HIS A 188 0.63 5.79 -14.21
C HIS A 188 1.75 6.82 -14.26
N THR A 189 2.90 6.45 -13.71
CA THR A 189 4.19 7.14 -13.95
C THR A 189 4.54 7.15 -15.44
N GLY A 190 5.59 7.89 -15.81
CA GLY A 190 6.14 7.85 -17.16
C GLY A 190 6.52 6.43 -17.62
N GLU A 191 6.77 5.52 -16.67
CA GLU A 191 7.15 4.12 -16.90
C GLU A 191 5.99 3.13 -16.93
N ASN A 192 4.74 3.60 -16.93
CA ASN A 192 3.54 2.75 -16.92
C ASN A 192 3.33 1.93 -15.64
N SER A 193 3.74 2.45 -14.48
CA SER A 193 3.49 1.82 -13.17
C SER A 193 2.69 2.74 -12.24
N CYS A 194 1.95 2.18 -11.28
CA CYS A 194 1.39 2.99 -10.20
C CYS A 194 2.38 3.28 -9.07
N ILE A 195 3.36 2.40 -8.88
CA ILE A 195 4.44 2.55 -7.90
C ILE A 195 5.66 3.17 -8.57
N GLU A 196 6.17 4.23 -7.98
CA GLU A 196 7.44 4.82 -8.39
C GLU A 196 8.60 3.84 -8.12
N PRO A 197 9.50 3.62 -9.09
CA PRO A 197 10.68 2.80 -8.87
C PRO A 197 11.59 3.40 -7.80
N PHE A 198 12.25 2.53 -7.05
CA PHE A 198 13.13 2.94 -5.95
C PHE A 198 14.41 3.67 -6.40
N SER A 199 14.84 3.48 -7.64
CA SER A 199 16.05 4.10 -8.19
C SER A 199 15.99 4.19 -9.71
N HIS A 200 16.50 5.30 -10.23
CA HIS A 200 16.89 5.52 -11.63
C HIS A 200 18.34 5.97 -11.67
#